data_AF-A0A8T2NNZ6-F1
#
_entry.id   AF-A0A8T2NNZ6-F1
#
_cell.length_a   1.000
_cell.length_b   1.000
_cell.length_c   1.000
_cell.angle_alpha   90.00
_cell.angle_beta   90.00
_cell.angle_gamma   90.00
#
_symmetry.space_group_name_H-M   'P 1'
#
loop_
_entity.id
_entity.type
_entity.pdbx_description
1 polymer ?
#
loop_
_entity_poly.entity_id
_entity_poly.type
_entity_poly.pdbx_seq_one_letter_code
_entity_poly.pdbx_strand_id
1 'polypeptide(L)'
;MRGCFSQASDSHWLAPAERESLLMELKATGWVMVEGRDALYKELDFKTFNQAFGFMSRVALQSEKMNHHPEWFNVYNKVVIHFTYFIQKCTFSFATRCIP
;
A
#
# COMPACT_ATOMS: atom_id res chain seq x y z
N MET A 1 -38.97 -10.38 23.98
CA MET A 1 -39.05 -9.68 22.69
C MET A 1 -37.64 -9.29 22.28
N ARG A 2 -37.21 -9.72 21.10
CA ARG A 2 -35.85 -9.48 20.57
C ARG A 2 -35.73 -8.00 20.18
N GLY A 3 -34.74 -7.30 20.73
CA GLY A 3 -34.27 -6.01 20.25
C GLY A 3 -32.85 -6.18 19.72
N CYS A 4 -32.71 -6.01 18.42
CA CYS A 4 -31.54 -6.34 17.60
C CYS A 4 -30.33 -5.45 17.94
N PHE A 5 -29.33 -5.98 18.63
CA PHE A 5 -27.96 -5.46 18.56
C PHE A 5 -27.23 -6.27 17.48
N SER A 6 -27.38 -5.88 16.21
CA SER A 6 -26.53 -6.40 15.14
C SER A 6 -25.27 -5.54 15.03
N GLN A 7 -24.26 -5.82 15.84
CA GLN A 7 -22.88 -5.54 15.41
C GLN A 7 -22.38 -6.81 14.72
N ALA A 8 -22.70 -6.94 13.44
CA ALA A 8 -22.10 -7.96 12.58
C ALA A 8 -20.85 -7.35 11.94
N SER A 9 -19.71 -7.60 12.59
CA SER A 9 -18.32 -7.60 12.07
C SER A 9 -17.98 -6.60 10.95
N ASP A 10 -17.33 -5.48 11.32
CA ASP A 10 -16.51 -4.68 10.41
C ASP A 10 -15.29 -5.51 9.98
N SER A 11 -15.48 -6.43 9.03
CA SER A 11 -14.35 -7.05 8.36
C SER A 11 -13.65 -5.94 7.58
N HIS A 12 -12.43 -5.56 7.97
CA HIS A 12 -11.67 -4.55 7.26
C HIS A 12 -11.32 -5.02 5.80
N TRP A 13 -11.64 -6.28 5.44
CA TRP A 13 -11.47 -6.87 4.13
C TRP A 13 -12.31 -6.15 3.07
N LEU A 14 -11.72 -5.94 1.90
CA LEU A 14 -12.40 -5.34 0.75
C LEU A 14 -13.36 -6.32 0.11
N ALA A 15 -14.54 -5.84 -0.29
CA ALA A 15 -15.39 -6.60 -1.20
C ALA A 15 -14.66 -6.79 -2.54
N PRO A 16 -14.86 -7.91 -3.27
CA PRO A 16 -14.13 -8.18 -4.51
C PRO A 16 -14.22 -7.06 -5.55
N ALA A 17 -15.39 -6.44 -5.73
CA ALA A 17 -15.58 -5.34 -6.66
C ALA A 17 -14.84 -4.05 -6.21
N GLU A 18 -14.83 -3.77 -4.91
CA GLU A 18 -14.10 -2.61 -4.34
C GLU A 18 -12.59 -2.81 -4.51
N ARG A 19 -12.10 -4.03 -4.26
CA ARG A 19 -10.71 -4.41 -4.47
C ARG A 19 -10.29 -4.24 -5.93
N GLU A 20 -11.11 -4.70 -6.88
CA GLU A 20 -10.77 -4.59 -8.32
C GLU A 20 -10.66 -3.13 -8.76
N SER A 21 -11.61 -2.27 -8.35
CA SER A 21 -11.58 -0.83 -8.66
C SER A 21 -10.30 -0.17 -8.14
N LEU A 22 -9.96 -0.41 -6.88
CA LEU A 22 -8.76 0.17 -6.27
C LEU A 22 -7.47 -0.37 -6.90
N LEU A 23 -7.44 -1.65 -7.31
CA LEU A 23 -6.31 -2.20 -8.05
C LEU A 23 -6.14 -1.56 -9.43
N MET A 24 -7.22 -1.23 -10.12
CA MET A 24 -7.13 -0.48 -11.39
C MET A 24 -6.51 0.89 -11.20
N GLU A 25 -6.90 1.62 -10.15
CA GLU A 25 -6.32 2.92 -9.82
C GLU A 25 -4.82 2.84 -9.50
N LEU A 26 -4.40 1.85 -8.70
CA LEU A 26 -2.98 1.63 -8.41
C LEU A 26 -2.19 1.21 -9.64
N LYS A 27 -2.76 0.38 -10.52
CA LYS A 27 -2.12 0.02 -11.80
C LYS A 27 -1.87 1.24 -12.68
N ALA A 28 -2.81 2.19 -12.69
CA ALA A 28 -2.66 3.44 -13.44
C ALA A 28 -1.50 4.32 -12.92
N THR A 29 -1.09 4.14 -11.65
CA THR A 29 0.07 4.84 -11.07
C THR A 29 1.36 4.01 -11.12
N GLY A 30 1.38 2.88 -11.84
CA GLY A 30 2.58 2.07 -12.04
C GLY A 30 2.84 0.99 -10.98
N TRP A 31 1.88 0.73 -10.10
CA TRP A 31 1.92 -0.48 -9.27
C TRP A 31 1.57 -1.71 -10.10
N VAL A 32 2.23 -2.83 -9.82
CA VAL A 32 1.92 -4.12 -10.45
C VAL A 32 1.69 -5.19 -9.39
N MET A 33 0.87 -6.18 -9.73
CA MET A 33 0.71 -7.38 -8.91
C MET A 33 1.92 -8.30 -9.11
N VAL A 34 2.41 -8.88 -8.03
CA VAL A 34 3.44 -9.92 -8.09
C VAL A 34 2.79 -11.23 -8.54
N GLU A 35 3.34 -11.88 -9.57
CA GLU A 35 2.79 -13.14 -10.06
C GLU A 35 2.88 -14.24 -8.99
N GLY A 36 1.79 -14.99 -8.80
CA GLY A 36 1.72 -16.08 -7.83
C GLY A 36 1.69 -15.64 -6.36
N ARG A 37 1.62 -14.33 -6.04
CA ARG A 37 1.57 -13.82 -4.66
C ARG A 37 0.56 -12.67 -4.54
N ASP A 38 -0.18 -12.62 -3.43
CA ASP A 38 -1.00 -11.45 -3.11
C ASP A 38 -0.13 -10.30 -2.58
N ALA A 39 0.57 -9.64 -3.50
CA ALA A 39 1.48 -8.53 -3.20
C ALA A 39 1.51 -7.50 -4.33
N LEU A 40 1.69 -6.25 -3.94
CA LEU A 40 1.93 -5.13 -4.86
C LEU A 40 3.42 -4.82 -4.93
N TYR A 41 3.88 -4.45 -6.11
CA TYR A 41 5.25 -4.06 -6.40
C TYR A 41 5.27 -2.71 -7.12
N LYS A 42 6.24 -1.85 -6.78
CA LYS A 42 6.57 -0.65 -7.53
C LYS A 42 8.06 -0.32 -7.38
N GLU A 43 8.69 0.10 -8.47
CA GLU A 43 10.04 0.65 -8.48
C GLU A 43 9.99 2.15 -8.71
N LEU A 44 10.81 2.89 -7.97
CA LEU A 44 10.95 4.34 -8.07
C LEU A 44 12.41 4.71 -8.33
N ASP A 45 12.61 5.51 -9.37
CA ASP A 45 13.88 6.09 -9.75
C ASP A 45 13.95 7.58 -9.37
N PHE A 46 14.90 7.92 -8.50
CA PHE A 46 15.19 9.30 -8.10
C PHE A 46 16.44 9.83 -8.81
N LYS A 47 16.73 11.14 -8.72
CA LYS A 47 17.97 11.68 -9.31
C LYS A 47 19.21 11.37 -8.48
N THR A 48 19.05 11.26 -7.15
CA THR A 48 20.17 11.06 -6.21
C THR A 48 19.74 10.23 -5.00
N PHE A 49 20.70 9.68 -4.28
CA PHE A 49 20.45 8.98 -3.01
C PHE A 49 19.74 9.86 -1.97
N ASN A 50 20.10 11.14 -1.87
CA ASN A 50 19.45 12.06 -0.92
C ASN A 50 17.95 12.20 -1.22
N GLN A 51 17.56 12.30 -2.50
CA GLN A 51 16.15 12.35 -2.88
C GLN A 51 15.41 11.05 -2.54
N ALA A 52 16.01 9.89 -2.84
CA ALA A 52 15.45 8.58 -2.52
C ALA A 52 15.26 8.42 -0.99
N PHE A 53 16.29 8.70 -0.20
CA PHE A 53 16.22 8.57 1.25
C PHE A 53 15.28 9.61 1.89
N GLY A 54 15.24 10.83 1.37
CA GLY A 54 14.28 11.84 1.80
C GLY A 54 12.83 11.44 1.52
N PHE A 55 12.57 10.74 0.41
CA PHE A 55 11.29 10.10 0.15
C PHE A 55 11.00 8.98 1.17
N MET A 56 11.94 8.06 1.38
CA MET A 56 11.81 6.97 2.35
C MET A 56 11.46 7.49 3.77
N SER A 57 12.13 8.55 4.24
CA SER A 57 11.84 9.14 5.55
C SER A 57 10.41 9.66 5.68
N ARG A 58 9.83 10.25 4.62
CA ARG A 58 8.42 10.70 4.64
C ARG A 58 7.46 9.51 4.68
N VAL A 59 7.76 8.47 3.91
CA VAL A 59 6.99 7.22 3.91
C VAL A 59 7.03 6.57 5.30
N ALA A 60 8.20 6.51 5.95
CA ALA A 60 8.35 5.96 7.30
C ALA A 60 7.47 6.68 8.34
N LEU A 61 7.47 8.02 8.34
CA LEU A 61 6.62 8.80 9.25
C LEU A 61 5.13 8.52 9.06
N GLN A 62 4.71 8.28 7.81
CA GLN A 62 3.33 7.98 7.51
C GLN A 62 2.98 6.51 7.83
N SER A 63 3.92 5.60 7.67
CA SER A 63 3.79 4.19 8.08
C SER A 63 3.53 4.05 9.57
N GLU A 64 4.25 4.82 10.39
CA GLU A 64 4.02 4.85 11.85
C GLU A 64 2.61 5.34 12.19
N LYS A 65 2.15 6.43 11.57
CA LYS A 65 0.80 6.96 11.80
C LYS A 65 -0.31 5.98 11.42
N MET A 66 -0.07 5.16 10.39
CA MET A 66 -1.04 4.20 9.88
C MET A 66 -0.86 2.79 10.47
N ASN A 67 0.16 2.59 11.30
CA ASN A 67 0.60 1.28 11.79
C ASN A 67 0.69 0.24 10.66
N HIS A 68 1.23 0.65 9.52
CA HIS A 68 1.35 -0.18 8.33
C HIS A 68 2.65 0.15 7.58
N HIS A 69 3.52 -0.85 7.47
CA HIS A 69 4.90 -0.67 7.03
C HIS A 69 5.14 -1.37 5.70
N PRO A 70 5.80 -0.72 4.73
CA PRO A 70 6.22 -1.37 3.50
C PRO A 70 7.39 -2.31 3.76
N GLU A 71 7.50 -3.34 2.93
CA GLU A 71 8.78 -3.98 2.66
C GLU A 71 9.46 -3.19 1.54
N TRP A 72 10.73 -2.81 1.67
CA TRP A 72 11.44 -2.14 0.60
C TRP A 72 12.91 -2.57 0.49
N PHE A 73 13.49 -2.28 -0.66
CA PHE A 73 14.91 -2.43 -0.95
C PHE A 73 15.41 -1.15 -1.63
N ASN A 74 16.47 -0.55 -1.14
CA ASN A 74 17.04 0.68 -1.69
C ASN A 74 18.50 0.48 -2.09
N VAL A 75 18.84 0.88 -3.32
CA VAL A 75 20.21 0.96 -3.83
C VAL A 75 20.38 2.33 -4.46
N TYR A 76 21.16 3.19 -3.81
CA TYR A 76 21.40 4.57 -4.26
C TYR A 76 20.09 5.32 -4.56
N ASN A 77 19.84 5.66 -5.82
CA ASN A 77 18.68 6.41 -6.26
C ASN A 77 17.45 5.55 -6.57
N LYS A 78 17.53 4.22 -6.43
CA LYS A 78 16.44 3.28 -6.71
C LYS A 78 15.79 2.79 -5.42
N VAL A 79 14.46 2.86 -5.33
CA VAL A 79 13.67 2.30 -4.22
C VAL A 79 12.64 1.33 -4.79
N VAL A 80 12.77 0.06 -4.43
CA VAL A 80 11.83 -1.01 -4.75
C VAL A 80 10.93 -1.22 -3.55
N ILE A 81 9.62 -1.19 -3.74
CA ILE A 81 8.62 -1.29 -2.68
C ILE A 81 7.72 -2.48 -2.93
N HIS A 82 7.55 -3.30 -1.90
CA HIS A 82 6.60 -4.38 -1.84
C HIS A 82 5.59 -4.15 -0.70
N PHE A 83 4.30 -4.30 -0.99
CA PHE A 83 3.30 -4.51 0.05
C PHE A 83 2.85 -5.96 0.00
N THR A 84 3.11 -6.66 1.10
CA THR A 84 2.86 -8.09 1.22
C THR A 84 1.82 -8.34 2.31
N TYR A 85 1.17 -9.49 2.23
CA TYR A 85 0.27 -10.05 3.24
C TYR A 85 -1.08 -9.40 3.45
N PHE A 86 -1.31 -8.15 3.09
CA PHE A 86 -2.61 -7.53 3.36
C PHE A 86 -2.90 -6.37 2.42
N ILE A 87 -3.28 -6.62 1.17
CA ILE A 87 -3.83 -5.58 0.28
C ILE A 87 -5.24 -5.20 0.78
N GLN A 88 -5.25 -4.32 1.78
CA GLN A 88 -6.47 -3.83 2.46
C GLN A 88 -6.68 -2.35 2.15
N LYS A 89 -7.79 -1.80 2.63
CA LYS A 89 -8.06 -0.35 2.59
C LYS A 89 -6.86 0.50 3.03
N CYS A 90 -6.12 0.06 4.06
CA CYS A 90 -4.94 0.75 4.55
C CYS A 90 -3.81 0.79 3.51
N THR A 91 -3.54 -0.32 2.80
CA THR A 91 -2.51 -0.39 1.75
C THR A 91 -2.87 0.46 0.54
N PHE A 92 -4.13 0.49 0.12
CA PHE A 92 -4.57 1.38 -0.94
C PHE A 92 -4.45 2.84 -0.53
N SER A 93 -4.91 3.21 0.67
CA SER A 93 -4.73 4.56 1.20
C SER A 93 -3.26 4.96 1.24
N PHE A 94 -2.38 4.05 1.65
CA PHE A 94 -0.93 4.28 1.71
C PHE A 94 -0.31 4.42 0.32
N ALA A 95 -0.59 3.48 -0.59
CA ALA A 95 -0.06 3.49 -1.94
C ALA A 95 -0.52 4.72 -2.73
N THR A 96 -1.79 5.12 -2.61
CA THR A 96 -2.32 6.28 -3.34
C THR A 96 -1.86 7.63 -2.75
N ARG A 97 -1.71 7.74 -1.42
CA ARG A 97 -1.40 9.04 -0.77
C ARG A 97 0.08 9.28 -0.54
N CYS A 98 0.88 8.23 -0.42
CA CYS A 98 2.24 8.33 0.10
C CYS A 98 3.29 7.98 -0.95
N ILE A 99 2.91 7.25 -2.00
CA ILE A 99 3.83 6.73 -3.01
C ILE A 99 3.32 7.12 -4.40
N PRO A 100 3.77 8.27 -4.95
CA PRO A 100 3.33 8.76 -6.25
C PRO A 100 3.73 7.80 -7.37
#